data_AF-A0A943GNJ5-F1
#
_entry.id   AF-A0A943GNJ5-F1
#
_cell.length_a   1.000
_cell.length_b   1.000
_cell.length_c   1.000
_cell.angle_alpha   90.00
_cell.angle_beta   90.00
_cell.angle_gamma   90.00
#
_symmetry.space_group_name_H-M   'P 1'
#
loop_
_entity.id
_entity.type
_entity.pdbx_description
1 polymer ?
#
loop_
_entity_poly.entity_id
_entity_poly.type
_entity_poly.pdbx_seq_one_letter_code
_entity_poly.pdbx_strand_id
1 'polypeptide(L)'
;MMRTEDVIRNYAREILGFTEIESGIKQDCGQITTFNQLGFTGVIDKPDGWYLPDDKSKPAIILETKAETEDIFKEKWEKELLKNVTIVETKYTKPIGLLYNGKDVRVFKNQQEMSGLSSKLEHKSYYLKLFSAAKLDKNHIYEVTQRINNGLHFKFGMTDLQDRMIFIACALVAQRYNPKNGLQRLKDMDYSTFHNWIYSALSKAIEDDKKQNNKLDVLLEEYSAVRMAITEDQQAINEFIDNVCEIADLVNSDNWNGEDVMAIFFNEFNRYRGKADAEQVFTPDHITSSSRASATFTFFLREWECSYHFYKLSDMLMRYSIKKMAQHVVETK
;
A
#
# COMPACT_ATOMS: atom_id res chain seq x y z
N MET A 1 36.39 3.55 25.99
CA MET A 1 36.57 2.69 24.80
C MET A 1 35.55 3.15 23.77
N MET A 2 35.97 3.51 22.56
CA MET A 2 35.01 3.83 21.48
C MET A 2 34.44 2.54 20.91
N ARG A 3 33.13 2.50 20.65
CA ARG A 3 32.42 1.32 20.17
C ARG A 3 32.76 1.04 18.71
N THR A 4 33.00 -0.23 18.38
CA THR A 4 33.17 -0.67 16.99
C THR A 4 31.84 -0.66 16.26
N GLU A 5 31.90 -0.70 14.93
CA GLU A 5 30.72 -0.74 14.07
C GLU A 5 29.79 -1.91 14.41
N ASP A 6 30.33 -3.12 14.62
CA ASP A 6 29.54 -4.29 15.01
C ASP A 6 28.76 -4.09 16.33
N VAL A 7 29.39 -3.45 17.31
CA VAL A 7 28.74 -3.13 18.59
C VAL A 7 27.64 -2.10 18.39
N ILE A 8 27.87 -1.09 17.55
CA ILE A 8 26.88 -0.06 17.23
C ILE A 8 25.71 -0.64 16.45
N ARG A 9 25.96 -1.54 15.50
CA ARG A 9 24.94 -2.23 14.71
C ARG A 9 24.05 -3.12 15.56
N ASN A 10 24.63 -3.89 16.48
CA ASN A 10 23.85 -4.67 17.44
C ASN A 10 23.03 -3.77 18.36
N TYR A 11 23.59 -2.64 18.81
CA TYR A 11 22.85 -1.67 19.62
C TYR A 11 21.69 -1.02 18.84
N ALA A 12 21.93 -0.68 17.58
CA ALA A 12 20.91 -0.12 16.69
C ALA A 12 19.79 -1.13 16.42
N ARG A 13 20.12 -2.42 16.26
CA ARG A 13 19.15 -3.52 16.09
C ARG A 13 18.12 -3.54 17.21
N GLU A 14 18.58 -3.43 18.46
CA GLU A 14 17.73 -3.41 19.65
C GLU A 14 16.88 -2.13 19.72
N ILE A 15 17.49 -0.96 19.53
CA ILE A 15 16.76 0.33 19.60
C ILE A 15 15.66 0.39 18.54
N LEU A 16 15.99 0.01 17.31
CA LEU A 16 15.06 0.05 16.19
C LEU A 16 13.95 -1.00 16.31
N GLY A 17 14.09 -2.00 17.18
CA GLY A 17 13.16 -3.12 17.31
C GLY A 17 13.26 -4.11 16.15
N PHE A 18 14.42 -4.21 15.47
CA PHE A 18 14.61 -5.18 14.37
C PHE A 18 14.76 -6.62 14.87
N THR A 19 14.71 -6.85 16.18
CA THR A 19 14.62 -8.17 16.82
C THR A 19 13.21 -8.73 16.86
N GLU A 20 12.18 -7.90 16.66
CA GLU A 20 10.79 -8.32 16.75
C GLU A 20 10.41 -9.25 15.60
N ILE A 21 9.56 -10.24 15.86
CA ILE A 21 9.03 -11.13 14.82
C ILE A 21 7.67 -10.58 14.41
N GLU A 22 7.65 -9.81 13.33
CA GLU A 22 6.43 -9.28 12.75
C GLU A 22 6.06 -10.08 11.50
N SER A 23 4.81 -10.55 11.42
CA SER A 23 4.35 -11.24 10.20
C SER A 23 4.37 -10.28 9.01
N GLY A 24 4.70 -10.80 7.82
CA GLY A 24 4.76 -10.04 6.57
C GLY A 24 5.82 -8.93 6.54
N ILE A 25 6.80 -8.97 7.43
CA ILE A 25 7.91 -8.01 7.50
C ILE A 25 9.22 -8.80 7.59
N LYS A 26 10.18 -8.43 6.73
CA LYS A 26 11.57 -8.89 6.85
C LYS A 26 12.36 -7.80 7.53
N GLN A 27 12.82 -8.03 8.75
CA GLN A 27 13.67 -7.10 9.47
C GLN A 27 14.83 -7.81 10.16
N ASP A 28 16.01 -7.23 10.11
CA ASP A 28 17.19 -7.66 10.87
C ASP A 28 18.33 -6.64 10.72
N CYS A 29 19.42 -6.85 11.44
CA CYS A 29 20.74 -6.25 11.17
C CYS A 29 21.77 -7.35 10.89
N GLY A 30 22.65 -7.14 9.90
CA GLY A 30 23.65 -8.14 9.52
C GLY A 30 24.64 -7.66 8.47
N GLN A 31 25.79 -8.34 8.38
CA GLN A 31 26.86 -8.02 7.41
C GLN A 31 26.97 -8.99 6.24
N ILE A 32 26.26 -10.13 6.30
CA ILE A 32 26.37 -11.20 5.30
C ILE A 32 25.18 -11.20 4.33
N THR A 33 24.03 -10.69 4.77
CA THR A 33 22.79 -10.74 4.00
C THR A 33 22.86 -9.75 2.86
N THR A 34 22.73 -10.27 1.64
CA THR A 34 22.71 -9.47 0.41
C THR A 34 21.30 -9.00 0.10
N PHE A 35 21.18 -7.89 -0.62
CA PHE A 35 19.93 -7.45 -1.21
C PHE A 35 19.27 -8.54 -2.09
N ASN A 36 20.05 -9.37 -2.78
CA ASN A 36 19.54 -10.54 -3.51
C ASN A 36 18.76 -11.51 -2.61
N GLN A 37 19.25 -11.81 -1.40
CA GLN A 37 18.53 -12.63 -0.42
C GLN A 37 17.30 -11.92 0.16
N LEU A 38 17.32 -10.58 0.23
CA LEU A 38 16.17 -9.76 0.62
C LEU A 38 15.12 -9.63 -0.49
N GLY A 39 15.39 -10.20 -1.67
CA GLY A 39 14.48 -10.26 -2.80
C GLY A 39 14.77 -9.25 -3.91
N PHE A 40 15.90 -8.54 -3.89
CA PHE A 40 16.35 -7.65 -4.96
C PHE A 40 17.30 -8.40 -5.91
N THR A 41 16.72 -9.11 -6.87
CA THR A 41 17.42 -10.04 -7.75
C THR A 41 18.66 -9.42 -8.41
N GLY A 42 19.81 -10.08 -8.26
CA GLY A 42 21.07 -9.67 -8.89
C GLY A 42 21.90 -8.63 -8.11
N VAL A 43 21.43 -8.17 -6.96
CA VAL A 43 22.12 -7.14 -6.15
C VAL A 43 22.95 -7.78 -5.02
N ILE A 44 24.27 -7.66 -5.09
CA ILE A 44 25.22 -8.28 -4.13
C ILE A 44 25.59 -7.38 -2.95
N ASP A 45 25.17 -6.11 -3.00
CA ASP A 45 25.33 -5.15 -1.92
C ASP A 45 24.65 -5.64 -0.64
N LYS A 46 25.19 -5.23 0.51
CA LYS A 46 24.79 -5.71 1.83
C LYS A 46 24.51 -4.50 2.72
N PRO A 47 23.24 -4.26 3.11
CA PRO A 47 22.92 -3.22 4.09
C PRO A 47 23.24 -3.72 5.50
N ASP A 48 23.56 -2.80 6.41
CA ASP A 48 23.82 -3.14 7.82
C ASP A 48 22.56 -3.51 8.59
N GLY A 49 21.41 -2.97 8.18
CA GLY A 49 20.10 -3.35 8.70
C GLY A 49 18.96 -2.94 7.78
N TRP A 50 17.83 -3.62 7.95
CA TRP A 50 16.68 -3.46 7.08
C TRP A 50 15.37 -3.68 7.82
N TYR A 51 14.33 -2.96 7.38
CA TYR A 51 12.92 -3.19 7.69
C TYR A 51 12.16 -3.15 6.37
N LEU A 52 11.70 -4.31 5.92
CA LEU A 52 11.16 -4.53 4.58
C LEU A 52 9.80 -5.20 4.67
N PRO A 53 8.69 -4.43 4.68
CA PRO A 53 7.35 -5.01 4.64
C PRO A 53 7.09 -5.72 3.30
N ASP A 54 6.25 -6.75 3.31
CA ASP A 54 5.82 -7.44 2.10
C ASP A 54 5.07 -6.51 1.16
N ASP A 55 4.23 -5.63 1.72
CA ASP A 55 3.56 -4.55 1.01
C ASP A 55 4.56 -3.43 0.67
N LYS A 56 4.92 -3.32 -0.62
CA LYS A 56 5.94 -2.38 -1.09
C LYS A 56 5.48 -0.92 -1.15
N SER A 57 4.18 -0.68 -0.91
CA SER A 57 3.63 0.68 -0.76
C SER A 57 3.88 1.28 0.63
N LYS A 58 4.22 0.44 1.62
CA LYS A 58 4.50 0.86 2.99
C LYS A 58 5.95 1.38 3.14
N PRO A 59 6.22 2.19 4.18
CA PRO A 59 7.57 2.65 4.44
C PRO A 59 8.53 1.50 4.72
N ALA A 60 9.70 1.56 4.09
CA ALA A 60 10.81 0.64 4.31
C ALA A 60 11.98 1.39 4.94
N ILE A 61 12.74 0.74 5.82
CA ILE A 61 13.91 1.35 6.46
C ILE A 61 15.16 0.59 6.03
N ILE A 62 16.20 1.33 5.69
CA ILE A 62 17.56 0.82 5.54
C ILE A 62 18.45 1.54 6.53
N LEU A 63 19.24 0.77 7.25
CA LEU A 63 20.21 1.22 8.21
C LEU A 63 21.61 1.02 7.64
N GLU A 64 22.43 2.06 7.77
CA GLU A 64 23.87 2.05 7.57
C GLU A 64 24.52 2.49 8.89
N THR A 65 25.48 1.71 9.38
CA THR A 65 26.17 1.98 10.64
C THR A 65 27.64 2.21 10.42
N LYS A 66 28.25 3.05 11.26
CA LYS A 66 29.71 3.25 11.28
C LYS A 66 30.23 3.18 12.70
N ALA A 67 31.53 2.94 12.85
CA ALA A 67 32.20 3.00 14.14
C ALA A 67 32.05 4.38 14.81
N GLU A 68 32.10 4.42 16.14
CA GLU A 68 31.90 5.68 16.90
C GLU A 68 32.98 6.75 16.62
N THR A 69 34.13 6.30 16.11
CA THR A 69 35.25 7.15 15.70
C THR A 69 35.02 7.84 14.36
N GLU A 70 34.09 7.34 13.55
CA GLU A 70 33.80 7.90 12.24
C GLU A 70 32.79 9.04 12.35
N ASP A 71 33.12 10.11 11.64
CA ASP A 71 32.22 11.23 11.41
C ASP A 71 31.28 10.89 10.23
N ILE A 72 30.00 10.72 10.55
CA ILE A 72 28.93 10.36 9.60
C ILE A 72 28.44 11.53 8.73
N PHE A 73 28.93 12.75 8.96
CA PHE A 73 28.64 13.91 8.11
C PHE A 73 29.55 13.95 6.87
N LYS A 74 30.52 13.02 6.76
CA LYS A 74 31.32 12.86 5.54
C LYS A 74 30.45 12.36 4.37
N GLU A 75 30.62 13.00 3.21
CA GLU A 75 29.90 12.67 1.97
C GLU A 75 30.05 11.19 1.55
N LYS A 76 31.16 10.52 1.89
CA LYS A 76 31.37 9.09 1.58
C LYS A 76 30.28 8.19 2.19
N TRP A 77 29.86 8.48 3.41
CA TRP A 77 28.91 7.65 4.16
C TRP A 77 27.48 7.91 3.74
N GLU A 78 27.19 9.17 3.39
CA GLU A 78 25.94 9.53 2.74
C GLU A 78 25.79 8.82 1.40
N LYS A 79 26.82 8.83 0.54
CA LYS A 79 26.80 8.12 -0.74
C LYS A 79 26.57 6.61 -0.58
N GLU A 80 27.17 6.01 0.44
CA GLU A 80 26.99 4.59 0.74
C GLU A 80 25.54 4.28 1.15
N LEU A 81 24.97 5.04 2.09
CA LEU A 81 23.56 4.89 2.46
C LEU A 81 22.64 5.16 1.26
N LEU A 82 22.85 6.23 0.52
CA LEU A 82 22.00 6.61 -0.61
C LEU A 82 22.03 5.56 -1.72
N LYS A 83 23.17 4.90 -1.97
CA LYS A 83 23.25 3.74 -2.87
C LYS A 83 22.29 2.64 -2.45
N ASN A 84 22.29 2.28 -1.15
CA ASN A 84 21.39 1.26 -0.61
C ASN A 84 19.92 1.71 -0.65
N VAL A 85 19.64 2.99 -0.40
CA VAL A 85 18.30 3.58 -0.56
C VAL A 85 17.82 3.48 -2.02
N THR A 86 18.66 3.81 -3.00
CA THR A 86 18.33 3.69 -4.44
C THR A 86 18.01 2.24 -4.84
N ILE A 87 18.69 1.25 -4.27
CA ILE A 87 18.36 -0.16 -4.46
C ILE A 87 16.97 -0.45 -3.91
N VAL A 88 16.66 -0.02 -2.69
CA VAL A 88 15.34 -0.24 -2.09
C VAL A 88 14.22 0.46 -2.85
N GLU A 89 14.48 1.65 -3.37
CA GLU A 89 13.57 2.40 -4.24
C GLU A 89 13.17 1.62 -5.48
N THR A 90 13.95 0.64 -5.95
CA THR A 90 13.55 -0.21 -7.09
C THR A 90 12.24 -0.96 -6.83
N LYS A 91 11.88 -1.19 -5.57
CA LYS A 91 10.65 -1.89 -5.17
C LYS A 91 9.72 -1.06 -4.31
N TYR A 92 10.26 -0.24 -3.41
CA TYR A 92 9.48 0.51 -2.42
C TYR A 92 9.30 1.96 -2.83
N THR A 93 8.12 2.52 -2.54
CA THR A 93 7.81 3.93 -2.85
C THR A 93 8.15 4.91 -1.71
N LYS A 94 8.39 4.39 -0.50
CA LYS A 94 8.60 5.18 0.73
C LYS A 94 9.85 4.73 1.52
N PRO A 95 11.05 4.73 0.94
CA PRO A 95 12.27 4.38 1.67
C PRO A 95 12.67 5.45 2.70
N ILE A 96 13.21 4.97 3.82
CA ILE A 96 13.88 5.74 4.85
C ILE A 96 15.31 5.22 4.97
N GLY A 97 16.29 6.10 4.81
CA GLY A 97 17.68 5.80 5.11
C GLY A 97 18.07 6.31 6.49
N LEU A 98 18.71 5.48 7.30
CA LEU A 98 19.27 5.86 8.60
C LEU A 98 20.79 5.67 8.56
N LEU A 99 21.54 6.71 8.89
CA LEU A 99 22.99 6.63 9.08
C LEU A 99 23.30 6.88 10.56
N TYR A 100 24.00 5.95 11.20
CA TYR A 100 24.19 5.97 12.66
C TYR A 100 25.61 5.53 13.09
N ASN A 101 26.26 6.28 13.97
CA ASN A 101 27.58 5.94 14.54
C ASN A 101 27.58 5.70 16.05
N GLY A 102 26.41 5.46 16.67
CA GLY A 102 26.34 5.33 18.11
C GLY A 102 26.12 6.65 18.87
N LYS A 103 26.36 7.80 18.24
CA LYS A 103 26.21 9.15 18.82
C LYS A 103 25.25 10.01 18.03
N ASP A 104 25.53 10.13 16.74
CA ASP A 104 24.79 10.96 15.80
C ASP A 104 23.92 10.06 14.92
N VAL A 105 22.78 10.61 14.52
CA VAL A 105 21.86 9.99 13.57
C VAL A 105 21.54 10.97 12.45
N ARG A 106 21.60 10.50 11.21
CA ARG A 106 21.11 11.23 10.03
C ARG A 106 19.99 10.40 9.40
N VAL A 107 18.93 11.09 8.98
CA VAL A 107 17.71 10.45 8.47
C VAL A 107 17.40 11.01 7.09
N PHE A 108 17.19 10.12 6.14
CA PHE A 108 16.89 10.45 4.76
C PHE A 108 15.52 9.91 4.40
N LYS A 109 14.65 10.77 3.89
CA LYS A 109 13.33 10.40 3.37
C LYS A 109 13.34 10.58 1.86
N ASN A 110 13.14 9.51 1.09
CA ASN A 110 13.22 9.55 -0.39
C ASN A 110 14.50 10.25 -0.89
N GLN A 111 15.66 9.84 -0.36
CA GLN A 111 17.01 10.42 -0.62
C GLN A 111 17.25 11.86 -0.12
N GLN A 112 16.24 12.54 0.44
CA GLN A 112 16.42 13.88 1.00
C GLN A 112 16.69 13.81 2.50
N GLU A 113 17.76 14.46 2.97
CA GLU A 113 18.06 14.56 4.39
C GLU A 113 17.00 15.39 5.12
N MET A 114 16.54 14.88 6.25
CA MET A 114 15.54 15.53 7.10
C MET A 114 16.20 16.27 8.25
N SER A 115 15.87 17.55 8.41
CA SER A 115 16.29 18.36 9.56
C SER A 115 15.23 18.39 10.67
N GLY A 116 15.64 18.65 11.92
CA GLY A 116 14.72 18.86 13.05
C GLY A 116 14.11 17.58 13.65
N LEU A 117 14.73 16.43 13.40
CA LEU A 117 14.36 15.15 13.99
C LEU A 117 15.10 14.89 15.32
N SER A 118 14.76 13.78 16.00
CA SER A 118 15.45 13.37 17.22
C SER A 118 16.96 13.26 16.99
N SER A 119 17.74 13.77 17.94
CA SER A 119 19.21 13.65 17.93
C SER A 119 19.71 12.26 18.36
N LYS A 120 18.80 11.35 18.72
CA LYS A 120 19.09 9.97 19.08
C LYS A 120 18.40 9.03 18.11
N LEU A 121 18.96 7.82 17.97
CA LEU A 121 18.29 6.74 17.28
C LEU A 121 17.02 6.36 18.07
N GLU A 122 15.89 6.35 17.39
CA GLU A 122 14.58 6.02 17.96
C GLU A 122 14.11 4.65 17.48
N HIS A 123 13.06 4.13 18.09
CA HIS A 123 12.39 2.93 17.60
C HIS A 123 11.84 3.12 16.18
N LYS A 124 11.79 2.06 15.36
CA LYS A 124 11.31 2.11 13.96
C LYS A 124 9.96 2.85 13.82
N SER A 125 9.07 2.71 14.79
CA SER A 125 7.75 3.37 14.81
C SER A 125 7.83 4.90 14.76
N TYR A 126 8.92 5.52 15.23
CA TYR A 126 9.15 6.96 15.08
C TYR A 126 9.40 7.33 13.61
N TYR A 127 10.25 6.58 12.92
CA TYR A 127 10.59 6.85 11.52
C TYR A 127 9.44 6.51 10.57
N LEU A 128 8.70 5.44 10.82
CA LEU A 128 7.50 5.10 10.04
C LEU A 128 6.48 6.26 10.05
N LYS A 129 6.36 6.98 11.18
CA LYS A 129 5.47 8.15 11.30
C LYS A 129 5.85 9.33 10.43
N LEU A 130 7.07 9.38 9.86
CA LEU A 130 7.48 10.45 8.95
C LEU A 130 6.69 10.44 7.63
N PHE A 131 6.03 9.32 7.29
CA PHE A 131 5.08 9.21 6.19
C PHE A 131 3.60 9.37 6.64
N SER A 132 3.34 9.46 7.95
CA SER A 132 2.01 9.54 8.57
C SER A 132 1.59 10.95 9.00
N ALA A 133 2.18 12.01 8.44
CA ALA A 133 1.94 13.39 8.89
C ALA A 133 0.86 14.18 8.10
N ALA A 134 0.13 13.57 7.16
CA ALA A 134 -0.89 14.31 6.39
C ALA A 134 -2.28 14.16 7.04
N LYS A 135 -2.86 15.29 7.44
CA LYS A 135 -4.18 15.32 8.08
C LYS A 135 -5.25 14.79 7.13
N LEU A 136 -6.11 13.94 7.69
CA LEU A 136 -7.33 13.37 7.15
C LEU A 136 -8.16 14.36 6.31
N ASP A 137 -8.23 14.21 4.98
CA ASP A 137 -9.18 14.96 4.14
C ASP A 137 -10.26 14.01 3.57
N LYS A 138 -11.34 13.83 4.33
CA LYS A 138 -12.51 13.06 3.89
C LYS A 138 -13.14 13.64 2.63
N ASN A 139 -13.11 14.97 2.48
CA ASN A 139 -13.70 15.63 1.32
C ASN A 139 -12.92 15.27 0.07
N HIS A 140 -11.59 15.22 0.18
CA HIS A 140 -10.75 14.76 -0.91
C HIS A 140 -11.07 13.32 -1.35
N ILE A 141 -11.29 12.38 -0.42
CA ILE A 141 -11.71 11.01 -0.79
C ILE A 141 -13.05 11.04 -1.55
N TYR A 142 -14.02 11.84 -1.10
CA TYR A 142 -15.30 11.97 -1.81
C TYR A 142 -15.13 12.56 -3.21
N GLU A 143 -14.32 13.61 -3.35
CA GLU A 143 -14.03 14.26 -4.63
C GLU A 143 -13.39 13.28 -5.63
N VAL A 144 -12.33 12.59 -5.22
CA VAL A 144 -11.64 11.61 -6.09
C VAL A 144 -12.58 10.46 -6.44
N THR A 145 -13.37 9.97 -5.48
CA THR A 145 -14.37 8.92 -5.73
C THR A 145 -15.41 9.35 -6.76
N GLN A 146 -15.92 10.59 -6.63
CA GLN A 146 -16.85 11.16 -7.58
C GLN A 146 -16.24 11.31 -8.97
N ARG A 147 -14.98 11.78 -9.07
CA ARG A 147 -14.25 11.87 -10.36
C ARG A 147 -14.14 10.51 -11.03
N ILE A 148 -13.78 9.47 -10.28
CA ILE A 148 -13.70 8.10 -10.81
C ILE A 148 -15.06 7.64 -11.32
N ASN A 149 -16.11 7.75 -10.50
CA ASN A 149 -17.43 7.29 -10.88
C ASN A 149 -17.96 8.03 -12.13
N ASN A 150 -17.78 9.35 -12.18
CA ASN A 150 -18.18 10.15 -13.34
C ASN A 150 -17.38 9.80 -14.59
N GLY A 151 -16.07 9.57 -14.46
CA GLY A 151 -15.22 9.09 -15.55
C GLY A 151 -15.74 7.76 -16.11
N LEU A 152 -15.94 6.77 -15.25
CA LEU A 152 -16.46 5.46 -15.64
C LEU A 152 -17.85 5.53 -16.28
N HIS A 153 -18.75 6.33 -15.71
CA HIS A 153 -20.11 6.43 -16.22
C HIS A 153 -20.20 7.18 -17.54
N PHE A 154 -19.63 8.38 -17.60
CA PHE A 154 -19.82 9.29 -18.73
C PHE A 154 -18.76 9.15 -19.82
N LYS A 155 -17.49 8.91 -19.46
CA LYS A 155 -16.38 8.86 -20.41
C LYS A 155 -16.12 7.46 -20.94
N PHE A 156 -16.30 6.42 -20.12
CA PHE A 156 -16.20 5.01 -20.55
C PHE A 156 -17.55 4.39 -20.95
N GLY A 157 -18.66 5.09 -20.67
CA GLY A 157 -20.00 4.64 -21.01
C GLY A 157 -20.45 3.41 -20.21
N MET A 158 -19.94 3.23 -18.99
CA MET A 158 -20.33 2.12 -18.11
C MET A 158 -21.61 2.48 -17.37
N THR A 159 -22.73 1.93 -17.83
CA THR A 159 -24.05 2.21 -17.23
C THR A 159 -24.24 1.46 -15.91
N ASP A 160 -23.79 0.21 -15.86
CA ASP A 160 -23.95 -0.63 -14.69
C ASP A 160 -23.02 -0.20 -13.54
N LEU A 161 -23.56 -0.06 -12.33
CA LEU A 161 -22.75 0.35 -11.16
C LEU A 161 -21.85 -0.78 -10.68
N GLN A 162 -22.31 -2.02 -10.75
CA GLN A 162 -21.56 -3.21 -10.33
C GLN A 162 -20.31 -3.36 -11.20
N ASP A 163 -20.44 -3.22 -12.52
CA ASP A 163 -19.33 -3.26 -13.47
C ASP A 163 -18.30 -2.14 -13.18
N ARG A 164 -18.78 -0.92 -12.91
CA ARG A 164 -17.91 0.21 -12.55
C ARG A 164 -17.10 -0.09 -11.30
N MET A 165 -17.75 -0.64 -10.28
CA MET A 165 -17.11 -0.98 -9.02
C MET A 165 -16.14 -2.16 -9.15
N ILE A 166 -16.48 -3.20 -9.93
CA ILE A 166 -15.58 -4.33 -10.24
C ILE A 166 -14.33 -3.79 -10.93
N PHE A 167 -14.51 -2.91 -11.92
CA PHE A 167 -13.41 -2.36 -12.70
C PHE A 167 -12.42 -1.58 -11.83
N ILE A 168 -12.91 -0.62 -11.03
CA ILE A 168 -12.04 0.18 -10.15
C ILE A 168 -11.38 -0.66 -9.06
N ALA A 169 -12.10 -1.63 -8.49
CA ALA A 169 -11.53 -2.55 -7.49
C ALA A 169 -10.37 -3.37 -8.07
N CYS A 170 -10.53 -3.93 -9.28
CA CYS A 170 -9.46 -4.66 -9.94
C CYS A 170 -8.27 -3.77 -10.27
N ALA A 171 -8.51 -2.53 -10.72
CA ALA A 171 -7.46 -1.55 -10.96
C ALA A 171 -6.67 -1.19 -9.69
N LEU A 172 -7.37 -0.98 -8.56
CA LEU A 172 -6.75 -0.71 -7.25
C LEU A 172 -5.89 -1.89 -6.77
N VAL A 173 -6.38 -3.12 -6.92
CA VAL A 173 -5.61 -4.33 -6.59
C VAL A 173 -4.36 -4.42 -7.48
N ALA A 174 -4.52 -4.26 -8.80
CA ALA A 174 -3.41 -4.30 -9.74
C ALA A 174 -2.34 -3.25 -9.40
N GLN A 175 -2.75 -2.01 -9.09
CA GLN A 175 -1.83 -0.93 -8.70
C GLN A 175 -1.09 -1.25 -7.40
N ARG A 176 -1.77 -1.83 -6.40
CA ARG A 176 -1.16 -2.16 -5.12
C ARG A 176 -0.02 -3.17 -5.25
N TYR A 177 -0.21 -4.22 -6.04
CA TYR A 177 0.82 -5.24 -6.26
C TYR A 177 1.95 -4.75 -7.19
N ASN A 178 1.77 -3.59 -7.83
CA ASN A 178 2.73 -2.97 -8.73
C ASN A 178 2.92 -1.48 -8.38
N PRO A 179 3.35 -1.15 -7.14
CA PRO A 179 3.31 0.24 -6.65
C PRO A 179 4.36 1.12 -7.33
N LYS A 180 5.50 0.53 -7.74
CA LYS A 180 6.45 1.19 -8.62
C LYS A 180 6.05 0.90 -10.06
N ASN A 181 5.91 1.96 -10.86
CA ASN A 181 5.74 1.81 -12.30
C ASN A 181 4.47 1.01 -12.71
N GLY A 182 3.42 1.05 -11.90
CA GLY A 182 2.13 0.40 -12.15
C GLY A 182 1.31 1.07 -13.24
N LEU A 183 0.06 1.44 -12.94
CA LEU A 183 -0.88 2.03 -13.89
C LEU A 183 -0.32 3.29 -14.58
N GLN A 184 0.53 4.07 -13.91
CA GLN A 184 1.17 5.26 -14.50
C GLN A 184 1.96 4.97 -15.79
N ARG A 185 2.48 3.76 -15.99
CA ARG A 185 3.17 3.38 -17.24
C ARG A 185 2.24 3.14 -18.42
N LEU A 186 0.95 3.01 -18.16
CA LEU A 186 -0.08 2.76 -19.17
C LEU A 186 -0.70 4.06 -19.68
N LYS A 187 -0.20 5.21 -19.23
CA LYS A 187 -0.54 6.49 -19.83
C LYS A 187 -0.20 6.47 -21.32
N ASP A 188 -1.11 7.03 -22.10
CA ASP A 188 -1.03 7.10 -23.56
C ASP A 188 -1.05 5.74 -24.28
N MET A 189 -1.32 4.65 -23.56
CA MET A 189 -1.55 3.32 -24.15
C MET A 189 -3.03 3.15 -24.48
N ASP A 190 -3.30 2.37 -25.52
CA ASP A 190 -4.66 2.03 -25.91
C ASP A 190 -5.39 1.20 -24.84
N TYR A 191 -6.71 1.23 -24.89
CA TYR A 191 -7.56 0.54 -23.93
C TYR A 191 -7.26 -0.97 -23.82
N SER A 192 -6.98 -1.65 -24.93
CA SER A 192 -6.75 -3.10 -24.90
C SER A 192 -5.47 -3.44 -24.14
N THR A 193 -4.41 -2.64 -24.34
CA THR A 193 -3.16 -2.76 -23.60
C THR A 193 -3.37 -2.49 -22.11
N PHE A 194 -4.10 -1.41 -21.79
CA PHE A 194 -4.43 -1.04 -20.40
C PHE A 194 -5.25 -2.13 -19.68
N HIS A 195 -6.32 -2.60 -20.30
CA HIS A 195 -7.22 -3.63 -19.76
C HIS A 195 -6.49 -4.97 -19.55
N ASN A 196 -5.71 -5.42 -20.54
CA ASN A 196 -4.95 -6.67 -20.46
C ASN A 196 -3.85 -6.62 -19.39
N TRP A 197 -3.25 -5.44 -19.17
CA TRP A 197 -2.28 -5.25 -18.10
C TRP A 197 -2.92 -5.43 -16.73
N ILE A 198 -4.09 -4.82 -16.47
CA ILE A 198 -4.81 -4.99 -15.19
C ILE A 198 -5.17 -6.46 -14.99
N TYR A 199 -5.69 -7.13 -16.02
CA TYR A 199 -5.98 -8.57 -15.96
C TYR A 199 -4.74 -9.40 -15.58
N SER A 200 -3.61 -9.14 -16.24
CA SER A 200 -2.36 -9.87 -16.01
C SER A 200 -1.80 -9.63 -14.61
N ALA A 201 -1.83 -8.37 -14.16
CA ALA A 201 -1.40 -7.98 -12.82
C ALA A 201 -2.28 -8.63 -11.75
N LEU A 202 -3.60 -8.66 -11.96
CA LEU A 202 -4.55 -9.30 -11.06
C LEU A 202 -4.37 -10.82 -11.02
N SER A 203 -4.24 -11.47 -12.17
CA SER A 203 -4.03 -12.92 -12.28
C SER A 203 -2.77 -13.36 -11.53
N LYS A 204 -1.69 -12.59 -11.65
CA LYS A 204 -0.45 -12.80 -10.90
C LYS A 204 -0.61 -12.54 -9.40
N ALA A 205 -1.35 -11.49 -9.02
CA ALA A 205 -1.57 -11.14 -7.62
C ALA A 205 -2.33 -12.23 -6.84
N ILE A 206 -3.21 -12.97 -7.52
CA ILE A 206 -4.05 -14.01 -6.91
C ILE A 206 -3.51 -15.44 -7.13
N GLU A 207 -2.42 -15.62 -7.87
CA GLU A 207 -1.90 -16.94 -8.29
C GLU A 207 -1.62 -17.87 -7.10
N ASP A 208 -1.04 -17.34 -6.02
CA ASP A 208 -0.76 -18.13 -4.82
C ASP A 208 -2.03 -18.44 -4.02
N ASP A 209 -3.02 -17.55 -4.02
CA ASP A 209 -4.31 -17.76 -3.37
C ASP A 209 -5.19 -18.77 -4.15
N LYS A 210 -5.05 -18.83 -5.49
CA LYS A 210 -5.74 -19.81 -6.36
C LYS A 210 -5.41 -21.24 -5.99
N LYS A 211 -4.17 -21.51 -5.56
CA LYS A 211 -3.73 -22.86 -5.12
C LYS A 211 -4.57 -23.39 -3.94
N GLN A 212 -5.24 -22.50 -3.21
CA GLN A 212 -6.11 -22.85 -2.09
C GLN A 212 -7.61 -22.64 -2.40
N ASN A 213 -7.97 -21.85 -3.42
CA ASN A 213 -9.36 -21.49 -3.70
C ASN A 213 -9.64 -21.22 -5.19
N ASN A 214 -10.18 -22.24 -5.89
CA ASN A 214 -10.57 -22.16 -7.31
C ASN A 214 -11.65 -21.10 -7.61
N LYS A 215 -12.29 -20.53 -6.58
CA LYS A 215 -13.33 -19.51 -6.73
C LYS A 215 -12.82 -18.14 -7.17
N LEU A 216 -11.50 -17.95 -7.21
CA LEU A 216 -10.84 -16.72 -7.65
C LEU A 216 -10.78 -16.58 -9.17
N ASP A 217 -10.96 -17.67 -9.93
CA ASP A 217 -11.09 -17.60 -11.39
C ASP A 217 -12.33 -16.81 -11.82
N VAL A 218 -13.42 -16.91 -11.05
CA VAL A 218 -14.65 -16.13 -11.24
C VAL A 218 -14.37 -14.62 -11.24
N LEU A 219 -13.41 -14.15 -10.44
CA LEU A 219 -13.10 -12.71 -10.39
C LEU A 219 -12.43 -12.22 -11.67
N LEU A 220 -11.56 -13.04 -12.26
CA LEU A 220 -10.96 -12.74 -13.56
C LEU A 220 -11.98 -12.82 -14.70
N GLU A 221 -12.93 -13.76 -14.61
CA GLU A 221 -14.04 -13.88 -15.55
C GLU A 221 -14.94 -12.64 -15.51
N GLU A 222 -15.35 -12.20 -14.32
CA GLU A 222 -16.16 -10.99 -14.12
C GLU A 222 -15.44 -9.73 -14.62
N TYR A 223 -14.16 -9.55 -14.29
CA TYR A 223 -13.38 -8.44 -14.82
C TYR A 223 -13.31 -8.46 -16.36
N SER A 224 -13.13 -9.65 -16.95
CA SER A 224 -13.11 -9.80 -18.41
C SER A 224 -14.47 -9.57 -19.07
N ALA A 225 -15.55 -9.78 -18.32
CA ALA A 225 -16.92 -9.57 -18.78
C ALA A 225 -17.32 -8.10 -18.75
N VAL A 226 -16.64 -7.25 -17.96
CA VAL A 226 -16.88 -5.80 -17.92
C VAL A 226 -16.70 -5.21 -19.31
N ARG A 227 -17.76 -4.58 -19.82
CA ARG A 227 -17.74 -3.91 -21.13
C ARG A 227 -17.76 -2.40 -20.96
N MET A 228 -16.94 -1.73 -21.76
CA MET A 228 -16.95 -0.28 -21.92
C MET A 228 -17.50 0.06 -23.30
N ALA A 229 -18.39 1.05 -23.36
CA ALA A 229 -18.96 1.50 -24.63
C ALA A 229 -18.02 2.45 -25.37
N ILE A 230 -17.14 3.15 -24.64
CA ILE A 230 -16.19 4.12 -25.17
C ILE A 230 -14.79 3.71 -24.72
N THR A 231 -13.91 3.43 -25.69
CA THR A 231 -12.54 2.94 -25.43
C THR A 231 -11.45 3.77 -26.13
N GLU A 232 -11.84 4.78 -26.91
CA GLU A 232 -10.94 5.60 -27.73
C GLU A 232 -10.57 6.94 -27.08
N ASP A 233 -11.20 7.29 -25.95
CA ASP A 233 -10.89 8.52 -25.21
C ASP A 233 -9.62 8.33 -24.35
N GLN A 234 -8.46 8.61 -24.96
CA GLN A 234 -7.17 8.49 -24.29
C GLN A 234 -7.04 9.41 -23.07
N GLN A 235 -7.66 10.60 -23.13
CA GLN A 235 -7.63 11.53 -22.01
C GLN A 235 -8.40 10.96 -20.81
N ALA A 236 -9.55 10.31 -21.06
CA ALA A 236 -10.30 9.61 -20.02
C ALA A 236 -9.50 8.48 -19.37
N ILE A 237 -8.74 7.71 -20.16
CA ILE A 237 -7.85 6.65 -19.66
C ILE A 237 -6.77 7.23 -18.74
N ASN A 238 -6.09 8.28 -19.18
CA ASN A 238 -5.03 8.91 -18.41
C ASN A 238 -5.57 9.52 -17.10
N GLU A 239 -6.70 10.22 -17.15
CA GLU A 239 -7.36 10.77 -15.96
C GLU A 239 -7.84 9.67 -15.01
N PHE A 240 -8.37 8.56 -15.53
CA PHE A 240 -8.75 7.42 -14.69
C PHE A 240 -7.53 6.85 -13.97
N ILE A 241 -6.42 6.61 -14.68
CA ILE A 241 -5.16 6.14 -14.11
C ILE A 241 -4.71 7.08 -12.96
N ASP A 242 -4.75 8.39 -13.18
CA ASP A 242 -4.36 9.36 -12.16
C ASP A 242 -5.23 9.28 -10.92
N ASN A 243 -6.56 9.25 -11.09
CA ASN A 243 -7.48 9.12 -9.96
C ASN A 243 -7.32 7.78 -9.21
N VAL A 244 -7.04 6.67 -9.91
CA VAL A 244 -6.80 5.36 -9.26
C VAL A 244 -5.51 5.40 -8.45
N CYS A 245 -4.43 5.96 -9.01
CA CYS A 245 -3.17 6.11 -8.29
C CYS A 245 -3.33 7.00 -7.05
N GLU A 246 -4.10 8.08 -7.15
CA GLU A 246 -4.40 8.99 -6.05
C GLU A 246 -5.17 8.29 -4.92
N ILE A 247 -6.26 7.55 -5.24
CA ILE A 247 -6.95 6.72 -4.22
C ILE A 247 -6.00 5.68 -3.64
N ALA A 248 -5.21 4.98 -4.47
CA ALA A 248 -4.28 3.97 -3.98
C ALA A 248 -3.27 4.57 -2.99
N ASP A 249 -2.75 5.77 -3.25
CA ASP A 249 -1.85 6.47 -2.35
C ASP A 249 -2.53 6.88 -1.05
N LEU A 250 -3.81 7.29 -1.10
CA LEU A 250 -4.62 7.59 0.10
C LEU A 250 -4.85 6.34 0.95
N VAL A 251 -5.21 5.20 0.32
CA VAL A 251 -5.43 3.92 1.02
C VAL A 251 -4.13 3.39 1.64
N ASN A 252 -3.01 3.57 0.94
CA ASN A 252 -1.69 3.17 1.42
C ASN A 252 -1.01 4.22 2.31
N SER A 253 -1.70 5.32 2.65
CA SER A 253 -1.18 6.32 3.58
C SER A 253 -1.35 5.85 5.03
N ASP A 254 -0.32 6.09 5.84
CA ASP A 254 -0.32 5.69 7.25
C ASP A 254 -1.22 6.59 8.14
N ASN A 255 -1.85 7.61 7.54
CA ASN A 255 -2.80 8.50 8.23
C ASN A 255 -4.16 7.83 8.46
N TRP A 256 -4.39 6.69 7.82
CA TRP A 256 -5.66 5.99 7.86
C TRP A 256 -5.45 4.51 8.16
N ASN A 257 -6.44 3.91 8.82
CA ASN A 257 -6.64 2.51 8.60
C ASN A 257 -7.12 2.38 7.15
N GLY A 258 -6.34 1.83 6.22
CA GLY A 258 -6.76 1.66 4.81
C GLY A 258 -8.18 1.07 4.65
N GLU A 259 -8.63 0.29 5.64
CA GLU A 259 -10.02 -0.13 5.83
C GLU A 259 -11.03 1.03 5.88
N ASP A 260 -10.75 2.12 6.60
CA ASP A 260 -11.58 3.33 6.68
C ASP A 260 -11.63 4.09 5.36
N VAL A 261 -10.50 4.22 4.64
CA VAL A 261 -10.48 4.87 3.31
C VAL A 261 -11.31 4.06 2.33
N MET A 262 -11.11 2.74 2.30
CA MET A 262 -11.90 1.85 1.44
C MET A 262 -13.38 1.85 1.83
N ALA A 263 -13.71 1.92 3.13
CA ALA A 263 -15.09 2.02 3.58
C ALA A 263 -15.74 3.33 3.11
N ILE A 264 -15.06 4.48 3.26
CA ILE A 264 -15.54 5.77 2.77
C ILE A 264 -15.72 5.73 1.25
N PHE A 265 -14.72 5.23 0.54
CA PHE A 265 -14.72 5.10 -0.91
C PHE A 265 -15.88 4.24 -1.42
N PHE A 266 -16.09 3.04 -0.88
CA PHE A 266 -17.19 2.18 -1.30
C PHE A 266 -18.56 2.71 -0.87
N ASN A 267 -18.66 3.29 0.33
CA ASN A 267 -19.90 3.96 0.77
C ASN A 267 -20.29 5.07 -0.20
N GLU A 268 -19.33 5.86 -0.66
CA GLU A 268 -19.59 6.92 -1.64
C GLU A 268 -19.97 6.32 -3.00
N PHE A 269 -19.31 5.26 -3.47
CA PHE A 269 -19.70 4.56 -4.71
C PHE A 269 -21.16 4.06 -4.67
N ASN A 270 -21.60 3.58 -3.51
CA ASN A 270 -22.96 3.06 -3.32
C ASN A 270 -24.05 4.13 -3.43
N ARG A 271 -23.70 5.39 -3.17
CA ARG A 271 -24.64 6.52 -3.31
C ARG A 271 -25.03 6.76 -4.77
N TYR A 272 -24.27 6.25 -5.73
CA TYR A 272 -24.59 6.35 -7.16
C TYR A 272 -25.52 5.25 -7.67
N ARG A 273 -26.02 4.37 -6.79
CA ARG A 273 -27.04 3.38 -7.14
C ARG A 273 -28.38 4.08 -7.40
N GLY A 274 -28.98 3.81 -8.57
CA GLY A 274 -30.25 4.43 -8.97
C GLY A 274 -31.43 3.97 -8.10
N LYS A 275 -32.47 4.81 -7.98
CA LYS A 275 -33.67 4.51 -7.16
C LYS A 275 -34.41 3.23 -7.57
N ALA A 276 -34.34 2.82 -8.84
CA ALA A 276 -34.95 1.58 -9.32
C ALA A 276 -34.31 0.30 -8.72
N ASP A 277 -33.06 0.39 -8.25
CA ASP A 277 -32.35 -0.71 -7.60
C ASP A 277 -32.38 -0.62 -6.06
N ALA A 278 -33.03 0.40 -5.51
CA ALA A 278 -32.97 0.76 -4.09
C ALA A 278 -34.22 0.36 -3.28
N GLU A 279 -35.28 -0.17 -3.91
CA GLU A 279 -36.56 -0.52 -3.24
C GLU A 279 -36.51 -1.81 -2.40
N GLN A 280 -35.34 -2.20 -1.91
CA GLN A 280 -35.24 -3.25 -0.90
C GLN A 280 -34.16 -2.97 0.14
N VAL A 281 -34.15 -1.78 0.76
CA VAL A 281 -33.39 -1.56 2.01
C VAL A 281 -34.18 -0.66 2.96
N PHE A 282 -34.54 -1.21 4.13
CA PHE A 282 -35.07 -0.47 5.28
C PHE A 282 -33.91 0.21 6.01
N THR A 283 -33.79 1.53 5.94
CA THR A 283 -32.95 2.29 6.87
C THR A 283 -33.73 2.63 8.14
N PRO A 284 -33.12 2.48 9.32
CA PRO A 284 -33.32 3.51 10.33
C PRO A 284 -32.02 4.26 10.60
N ASP A 285 -32.10 5.56 10.35
CA ASP A 285 -31.18 6.58 10.83
C ASP A 285 -30.99 6.52 12.35
N HIS A 286 -29.83 7.00 12.81
CA HIS A 286 -29.40 7.22 14.19
C HIS A 286 -28.68 6.07 14.91
N ILE A 287 -27.35 5.92 14.72
CA ILE A 287 -26.44 5.59 15.83
C ILE A 287 -25.11 6.34 15.68
N THR A 288 -24.97 7.45 16.41
CA THR A 288 -23.71 8.10 16.76
C THR A 288 -23.04 7.39 17.94
N SER A 289 -21.71 7.49 17.97
CA SER A 289 -20.77 7.29 19.09
C SER A 289 -20.27 5.87 19.43
N SER A 290 -18.94 5.79 19.50
CA SER A 290 -18.03 4.84 20.17
C SER A 290 -18.26 3.33 20.09
N SER A 291 -17.16 2.62 19.81
CA SER A 291 -16.94 1.15 19.94
C SER A 291 -17.59 0.20 18.93
N ARG A 292 -17.86 0.65 17.69
CA ARG A 292 -18.55 -0.18 16.67
C ARG A 292 -17.86 -0.38 15.30
N ALA A 293 -16.59 -0.05 15.11
CA ALA A 293 -15.94 -0.25 13.79
C ALA A 293 -16.01 -1.73 13.30
N SER A 294 -15.85 -2.71 14.20
CA SER A 294 -15.93 -4.14 13.86
C SER A 294 -17.37 -4.65 13.63
N ALA A 295 -18.37 -4.07 14.32
CA ALA A 295 -19.76 -4.48 14.21
C ALA A 295 -20.47 -3.86 12.99
N THR A 296 -20.14 -2.62 12.63
CA THR A 296 -20.69 -1.96 11.43
C THR A 296 -20.20 -2.65 10.16
N PHE A 297 -18.97 -3.15 10.14
CA PHE A 297 -18.40 -3.86 8.99
C PHE A 297 -19.04 -5.23 8.73
N THR A 298 -19.33 -5.96 9.81
CA THR A 298 -20.01 -7.26 9.74
C THR A 298 -21.50 -7.12 9.36
N PHE A 299 -22.12 -5.99 9.73
CA PHE A 299 -23.50 -5.66 9.32
C PHE A 299 -23.55 -5.16 7.87
N PHE A 300 -22.55 -4.39 7.43
CA PHE A 300 -22.42 -3.90 6.05
C PHE A 300 -22.21 -5.03 5.03
N LEU A 301 -21.46 -6.07 5.40
CA LEU A 301 -21.30 -7.29 4.61
C LEU A 301 -22.59 -8.12 4.47
N ARG A 302 -23.49 -8.05 5.47
CA ARG A 302 -24.73 -8.83 5.53
C ARG A 302 -25.84 -8.26 4.64
N GLU A 303 -25.92 -6.94 4.47
CA GLU A 303 -26.89 -6.32 3.54
C GLU A 303 -26.44 -6.38 2.07
N TRP A 304 -25.20 -6.79 1.79
CA TRP A 304 -24.59 -6.92 0.47
C TRP A 304 -24.64 -8.36 -0.11
N GLU A 305 -25.40 -9.27 0.53
CA GLU A 305 -25.43 -10.71 0.22
C GLU A 305 -26.18 -11.12 -1.06
N CYS A 306 -26.71 -10.19 -1.88
CA CYS A 306 -27.52 -10.58 -3.05
C CYS A 306 -26.74 -10.90 -4.34
N SER A 307 -25.42 -10.66 -4.41
CA SER A 307 -24.60 -11.07 -5.58
C SER A 307 -23.31 -11.77 -5.15
N TYR A 308 -23.26 -13.10 -5.36
CA TYR A 308 -22.16 -14.00 -4.97
C TYR A 308 -20.76 -13.56 -5.45
N HIS A 309 -20.72 -12.75 -6.52
CA HIS A 309 -19.51 -12.24 -7.17
C HIS A 309 -18.86 -11.11 -6.37
N PHE A 310 -19.68 -10.24 -5.77
CA PHE A 310 -19.23 -9.08 -5.02
C PHE A 310 -18.71 -9.43 -3.63
N TYR A 311 -19.25 -10.48 -3.02
CA TYR A 311 -18.77 -11.03 -1.75
C TYR A 311 -17.31 -11.49 -1.83
N LYS A 312 -16.85 -12.03 -2.96
CA LYS A 312 -15.44 -12.46 -3.12
C LYS A 312 -14.49 -11.30 -3.41
N LEU A 313 -14.96 -10.31 -4.17
CA LEU A 313 -14.21 -9.10 -4.49
C LEU A 313 -14.02 -8.27 -3.22
N SER A 314 -15.10 -8.10 -2.45
CA SER A 314 -15.05 -7.52 -1.13
C SER A 314 -14.21 -8.41 -0.22
N ASP A 315 -14.39 -9.73 -0.13
CA ASP A 315 -13.52 -10.62 0.69
C ASP A 315 -12.03 -10.53 0.30
N MET A 316 -11.67 -10.28 -0.96
CA MET A 316 -10.28 -10.03 -1.37
C MET A 316 -9.76 -8.65 -0.94
N LEU A 317 -10.57 -7.61 -1.13
CA LEU A 317 -10.31 -6.24 -0.65
C LEU A 317 -10.37 -6.15 0.89
N MET A 318 -11.08 -7.08 1.52
CA MET A 318 -11.22 -7.26 2.96
C MET A 318 -10.07 -8.09 3.49
N ARG A 319 -9.60 -9.14 2.80
CA ARG A 319 -8.31 -9.81 3.09
C ARG A 319 -7.14 -8.84 2.94
N TYR A 320 -7.27 -7.81 2.10
CA TYR A 320 -6.40 -6.64 2.05
C TYR A 320 -6.40 -5.83 3.36
N SER A 321 -7.55 -5.69 4.04
CA SER A 321 -7.66 -5.06 5.37
C SER A 321 -7.46 -6.03 6.57
N ILE A 322 -7.79 -7.31 6.42
CA ILE A 322 -7.80 -8.35 7.47
C ILE A 322 -6.43 -9.03 7.60
N LYS A 323 -5.59 -9.10 6.56
CA LYS A 323 -4.16 -9.42 6.75
C LYS A 323 -3.47 -8.40 7.68
N LYS A 324 -4.02 -7.17 7.78
CA LYS A 324 -3.64 -6.13 8.74
C LYS A 324 -4.16 -6.43 10.16
N MET A 325 -5.30 -7.11 10.33
CA MET A 325 -5.83 -7.53 11.65
C MET A 325 -5.29 -8.88 12.15
N ALA A 326 -5.02 -9.85 11.26
CA ALA A 326 -4.44 -11.14 11.63
C ALA A 326 -2.98 -11.02 12.10
N GLN A 327 -2.27 -9.95 11.73
CA GLN A 327 -0.97 -9.58 12.30
C GLN A 327 -1.08 -9.04 13.74
N HIS A 328 -2.20 -8.43 14.13
CA HIS A 328 -2.42 -7.93 15.49
C HIS A 328 -3.10 -8.93 16.45
N VAL A 329 -3.76 -9.98 15.95
CA VAL A 329 -4.44 -10.97 16.82
C VAL A 329 -3.54 -12.17 17.18
N VAL A 330 -2.40 -12.37 16.49
CA VAL A 330 -1.42 -13.40 16.89
C VAL A 330 -0.44 -12.89 17.97
N GLU A 331 -0.40 -11.59 18.25
CA GLU A 331 0.43 -10.99 19.32
C GLU A 331 -0.27 -10.88 20.69
N THR A 332 -1.45 -11.49 20.87
CA THR A 332 -2.14 -11.56 22.19
C THR A 332 -2.56 -12.97 22.60
N LYS A 333 -1.70 -13.97 22.36
CA LYS A 333 -1.73 -15.23 23.12
C LYS A 333 -0.34 -15.70 23.55
#